data_AF-A0AA38G2G0-F1
#
_entry.id   AF-A0AA38G2G0-F1
#
_cell.length_a   1.000
_cell.length_b   1.000
_cell.length_c   1.000
_cell.angle_alpha   90.00
_cell.angle_beta   90.00
_cell.angle_gamma   90.00
#
_symmetry.space_group_name_H-M   'P 1'
#
loop_
_entity.id
_entity.type
_entity.pdbx_description
1 polymer ?
#
loop_
_entity_poly.entity_id
_entity_poly.type
_entity_poly.pdbx_seq_one_letter_code
_entity_poly.pdbx_strand_id
1 'polypeptide(L)'
;MHKTMGKYQNFNALTGEYTQLSENVETLRSEAEKLRKQIEDLEETYKRMIGQGLDSLSFKKLQHLEKKMNLGARKIRSKKDKLSLEHIRSLKAKHETLTEENTCLRKEFGGSHKVNNVSLYITHEVNDTLETDAINQQDMFKTSLNL
;
A
#
# COMPACT_ATOMS: atom_id res chain seq x y z
N MET A 1 32.28 66.04 5.71
CA MET A 1 31.10 65.63 4.92
C MET A 1 31.05 64.11 4.66
N HIS A 2 32.14 63.48 4.18
CA HIS A 2 32.21 62.02 3.95
C HIS A 2 31.82 61.13 5.15
N LYS A 3 32.25 61.48 6.37
CA LYS A 3 31.92 60.71 7.59
C LYS A 3 30.42 60.67 7.91
N THR A 4 29.68 61.70 7.52
CA THR A 4 28.23 61.76 7.75
C THR A 4 27.49 60.90 6.72
N MET A 5 27.93 60.93 5.47
CA MET A 5 27.38 60.13 4.38
C MET A 5 27.54 58.62 4.63
N GLY A 6 28.70 58.20 5.14
CA GLY A 6 28.93 56.79 5.50
C GLY A 6 28.00 56.28 6.61
N LYS A 7 27.61 57.14 7.57
CA LYS A 7 26.65 56.76 8.61
C LYS A 7 25.25 56.51 8.05
N TYR A 8 24.79 57.35 7.11
CA TYR A 8 23.50 57.16 6.46
C TYR A 8 23.46 55.94 5.54
N GLN A 9 24.54 55.68 4.79
CA GLN A 9 24.66 54.47 3.98
C GLN A 9 24.61 53.20 4.84
N ASN A 10 25.29 53.21 6.00
CA ASN A 10 25.30 52.06 6.90
C ASN A 10 23.95 51.82 7.58
N PHE A 11 23.24 52.89 7.96
CA PHE A 11 21.88 52.78 8.51
C PHE A 11 20.87 52.24 7.49
N ASN A 12 20.94 52.69 6.22
CA ASN A 12 20.10 52.15 5.15
C ASN A 12 20.41 50.67 4.86
N ALA A 13 21.68 50.27 4.86
CA ALA A 13 22.07 48.86 4.69
C ALA A 13 21.52 47.98 5.82
N LEU A 14 21.67 48.40 7.07
CA LEU A 14 21.11 47.72 8.24
C LEU A 14 19.59 47.62 8.17
N THR A 15 18.90 48.69 7.78
CA THR A 15 17.42 48.70 7.65
C THR A 15 16.94 47.72 6.59
N GLY A 16 17.65 47.63 5.45
CA GLY A 16 17.38 46.63 4.41
C GLY A 16 17.57 45.20 4.92
N GLU A 17 18.63 44.94 5.70
CA GLU A 17 18.93 43.64 6.29
C GLU A 17 17.89 43.20 7.32
N TYR A 18 17.43 44.11 8.20
CA TYR A 18 16.31 43.84 9.13
C TYR A 18 14.99 43.58 8.41
N THR A 19 14.70 44.31 7.33
CA THR A 19 13.48 44.11 6.54
C THR A 19 13.50 42.74 5.87
N GLN A 20 14.63 42.34 5.28
CA GLN A 20 14.81 41.02 4.66
C GLN A 20 14.74 39.88 5.69
N LEU A 21 15.31 40.06 6.87
CA LEU A 21 15.20 39.06 7.96
C LEU A 21 13.74 38.92 8.42
N SER A 22 13.01 40.03 8.54
CA SER A 22 11.59 40.02 8.92
C SER A 22 10.72 39.34 7.85
N GLU A 23 10.95 39.60 6.58
CA GLU A 23 10.26 38.92 5.47
C GLU A 23 10.57 37.42 5.45
N ASN A 24 11.82 37.03 5.71
CA ASN A 24 12.21 35.63 5.85
C ASN A 24 11.53 34.93 7.02
N VAL A 25 11.38 35.60 8.17
CA VAL A 25 10.66 35.06 9.33
C VAL A 25 9.17 34.89 9.00
N GLU A 26 8.55 35.86 8.34
CA GLU A 26 7.12 35.81 8.00
C GLU A 26 6.80 34.75 6.93
N THR A 27 7.69 34.58 5.95
CA THR A 27 7.58 33.50 4.96
C THR A 27 7.71 32.13 5.59
N LEU A 28 8.71 31.91 6.46
CA LEU A 28 8.86 30.67 7.22
C LEU A 28 7.65 30.38 8.11
N ARG A 29 7.09 31.42 8.74
CA ARG A 29 5.86 31.30 9.53
C ARG A 29 4.67 30.86 8.66
N SER A 30 4.48 31.50 7.51
CA SER A 30 3.42 31.13 6.56
C SER A 30 3.58 29.70 6.06
N GLU A 31 4.81 29.26 5.79
CA GLU A 31 5.11 27.89 5.38
C GLU A 31 4.79 26.89 6.50
N ALA A 32 5.19 27.18 7.74
CA ALA A 32 4.86 26.35 8.90
C ALA A 32 3.34 26.22 9.09
N GLU A 33 2.58 27.32 8.92
CA GLU A 33 1.12 27.33 9.01
C GLU A 33 0.47 26.48 7.90
N LYS A 34 0.99 26.57 6.67
CA LYS A 34 0.53 25.72 5.54
C LYS A 34 0.78 24.24 5.83
N LEU A 35 1.97 23.88 6.30
CA LEU A 35 2.30 22.50 6.65
C LEU A 35 1.42 21.98 7.78
N ARG A 36 1.19 22.80 8.81
CA ARG A 36 0.28 22.45 9.90
C ARG A 36 -1.13 22.16 9.39
N LYS A 37 -1.67 23.01 8.52
CA LYS A 37 -2.99 22.79 7.92
C LYS A 37 -3.04 21.49 7.10
N GLN A 38 -1.99 21.19 6.33
CA GLN A 38 -1.91 19.94 5.59
C GLN A 38 -1.93 18.71 6.50
N ILE A 39 -1.27 18.78 7.67
CA ILE A 39 -1.31 17.71 8.67
C ILE A 39 -2.74 17.55 9.20
N GLU A 40 -3.40 18.65 9.60
CA GLU A 40 -4.78 18.62 10.11
C GLU A 40 -5.76 18.04 9.07
N ASP A 41 -5.64 18.41 7.80
CA ASP A 41 -6.46 17.88 6.69
C ASP A 41 -6.21 16.37 6.48
N LEU A 42 -4.97 15.92 6.59
CA LEU A 42 -4.60 14.50 6.48
C LEU A 42 -5.15 13.68 7.65
N GLU A 43 -5.04 14.19 8.87
CA GLU A 43 -5.59 13.55 10.07
C GLU A 43 -7.11 13.43 10.00
N GLU A 44 -7.80 14.49 9.56
CA GLU A 44 -9.24 14.47 9.37
C GLU A 44 -9.65 13.45 8.30
N THR A 45 -8.89 13.39 7.20
CA THR A 45 -9.10 12.38 6.17
C THR A 45 -8.91 10.97 6.71
N TYR A 46 -7.86 10.73 7.50
CA TYR A 46 -7.62 9.43 8.14
C TYR A 46 -8.76 9.05 9.08
N LYS A 47 -9.19 9.95 9.97
CA LYS A 47 -10.34 9.75 10.87
C LYS A 47 -11.59 9.33 10.10
N ARG A 48 -11.91 10.03 9.01
CA ARG A 48 -13.01 9.66 8.13
C ARG A 48 -12.83 8.28 7.52
N MET A 49 -11.64 7.94 7.03
CA MET A 49 -11.34 6.62 6.44
C MET A 49 -11.46 5.47 7.45
N ILE A 50 -11.29 5.72 8.75
CA ILE A 50 -11.53 4.73 9.81
C ILE A 50 -12.96 4.78 10.40
N GLY A 51 -13.84 5.59 9.81
CA GLY A 51 -15.25 5.66 10.16
C GLY A 51 -15.61 6.67 11.27
N GLN A 52 -14.72 7.60 11.62
CA GLN A 52 -14.96 8.64 12.62
C GLN A 52 -15.38 9.97 11.99
N GLY A 53 -16.22 10.75 12.69
CA GLY A 53 -16.62 12.11 12.28
C GLY A 53 -17.43 12.18 10.98
N LEU A 54 -18.19 11.13 10.67
CA LEU A 54 -18.94 11.00 9.42
C LEU A 54 -20.24 11.81 9.39
N ASP A 55 -20.78 12.15 10.55
CA ASP A 55 -21.98 12.97 10.79
C ASP A 55 -21.88 14.36 10.14
N SER A 56 -20.67 14.91 10.04
CA SER A 56 -20.40 16.19 9.38
C SER A 56 -20.39 16.13 7.84
N LEU A 57 -20.40 14.94 7.24
CA LEU A 57 -20.28 14.77 5.80
C LEU A 57 -21.66 14.77 5.11
N SER A 58 -21.73 15.43 3.95
CA SER A 58 -22.91 15.28 3.09
C SER A 58 -22.95 13.88 2.47
N PHE A 59 -24.15 13.43 2.09
CA PHE A 59 -24.36 12.12 1.48
C PHE A 59 -23.43 11.87 0.26
N LYS A 60 -23.25 12.87 -0.61
CA LYS A 60 -22.34 12.77 -1.77
C LYS A 60 -20.89 12.51 -1.35
N LYS A 61 -20.41 13.20 -0.29
CA LYS A 61 -19.05 13.00 0.22
C LYS A 61 -18.90 11.63 0.89
N LEU A 62 -19.93 11.19 1.61
CA LEU A 62 -19.94 9.87 2.24
C LEU A 62 -19.90 8.74 1.21
N GLN A 63 -20.70 8.83 0.14
CA GLN A 63 -20.67 7.87 -0.97
C GLN A 63 -19.30 7.86 -1.67
N HIS A 64 -18.66 9.01 -1.84
CA HIS A 64 -17.32 9.07 -2.40
C HIS A 64 -16.29 8.37 -1.50
N LEU A 65 -16.35 8.60 -0.20
CA LEU A 65 -15.49 7.96 0.79
C LEU A 65 -15.65 6.43 0.77
N GLU A 66 -16.90 5.96 0.76
CA GLU A 66 -17.22 4.53 0.65
C GLU A 66 -16.61 3.91 -0.62
N LYS A 67 -16.81 4.55 -1.78
CA LYS A 67 -16.22 4.08 -3.05
C LYS A 67 -14.70 3.99 -2.98
N LYS A 68 -14.04 5.00 -2.38
CA LYS A 68 -12.58 5.02 -2.21
C LYS A 68 -12.10 3.89 -1.30
N MET A 69 -12.77 3.66 -0.17
CA MET A 69 -12.45 2.58 0.76
C MET A 69 -12.65 1.20 0.13
N ASN A 70 -13.78 1.00 -0.56
CA ASN A 70 -14.08 -0.24 -1.26
C ASN A 70 -13.02 -0.56 -2.33
N LEU A 71 -12.60 0.43 -3.12
CA LEU A 71 -11.53 0.25 -4.09
C LEU A 71 -10.20 -0.12 -3.43
N GLY A 72 -9.84 0.55 -2.33
CA GLY A 72 -8.64 0.24 -1.57
C GLY A 72 -8.65 -1.19 -1.02
N ALA A 73 -9.76 -1.60 -0.40
CA ALA A 73 -9.94 -2.95 0.14
C ALA A 73 -9.84 -4.02 -0.95
N ARG A 74 -10.45 -3.79 -2.12
CA ARG A 74 -10.33 -4.70 -3.28
C ARG A 74 -8.87 -4.84 -3.73
N LYS A 75 -8.12 -3.75 -3.83
CA LYS A 75 -6.69 -3.78 -4.21
C LYS A 75 -5.85 -4.58 -3.21
N ILE A 76 -6.07 -4.37 -1.91
CA ILE A 76 -5.36 -5.11 -0.85
C ILE A 76 -5.66 -6.60 -0.94
N ARG A 77 -6.93 -6.97 -1.07
CA ARG A 77 -7.36 -8.37 -1.18
C ARG A 77 -6.74 -9.04 -2.41
N SER A 78 -6.87 -8.42 -3.57
CA SER A 78 -6.27 -8.93 -4.83
C SER A 78 -4.76 -9.14 -4.70
N LYS A 79 -4.03 -8.21 -4.06
CA LYS A 79 -2.60 -8.39 -3.81
C LYS A 79 -2.31 -9.56 -2.87
N LYS A 80 -3.08 -9.69 -1.79
CA LYS A 80 -2.95 -10.81 -0.83
C LYS A 80 -3.20 -12.15 -1.51
N ASP A 81 -4.24 -12.23 -2.34
CA ASP A 81 -4.62 -13.45 -3.05
C ASP A 81 -3.52 -13.84 -4.04
N LYS A 82 -3.00 -12.88 -4.82
CA LYS A 82 -1.87 -13.12 -5.74
C LYS A 82 -0.65 -13.68 -5.02
N LEU A 83 -0.24 -13.06 -3.90
CA LEU A 83 0.91 -13.53 -3.12
C LEU A 83 0.67 -14.91 -2.50
N SER A 84 -0.55 -15.17 -2.04
CA SER A 84 -0.92 -16.47 -1.47
C SER A 84 -0.85 -17.57 -2.54
N LEU A 85 -1.35 -17.31 -3.75
CA LEU A 85 -1.25 -18.22 -4.89
C LEU A 85 0.20 -18.47 -5.30
N GLU A 86 1.03 -17.44 -5.32
CA GLU A 86 2.47 -17.57 -5.60
C GLU A 86 3.17 -18.46 -4.57
N HIS A 87 2.89 -18.27 -3.28
CA HIS A 87 3.40 -19.15 -2.22
C HIS A 87 2.92 -20.61 -2.39
N ILE A 88 1.64 -20.82 -2.69
CA ILE A 88 1.10 -22.15 -2.93
C ILE A 88 1.84 -22.82 -4.10
N ARG A 89 2.05 -22.13 -5.21
CA ARG A 89 2.78 -22.65 -6.38
C ARG A 89 4.23 -23.01 -6.02
N SER A 90 4.92 -22.15 -5.29
CA SER A 90 6.29 -22.42 -4.84
C SER A 90 6.38 -23.67 -3.95
N LEU A 91 5.44 -23.83 -3.02
CA LEU A 91 5.38 -25.01 -2.15
C LEU A 91 5.05 -26.29 -2.91
N LYS A 92 4.18 -26.23 -3.92
CA LYS A 92 3.89 -27.37 -4.80
C LYS A 92 5.11 -27.81 -5.58
N ALA A 93 5.81 -26.87 -6.23
CA ALA A 93 7.03 -27.18 -6.96
C ALA A 93 8.09 -27.80 -6.04
N LYS A 94 8.22 -27.30 -4.80
CA LYS A 94 9.12 -27.89 -3.80
C LYS A 94 8.66 -29.29 -3.36
N HIS A 95 7.36 -29.51 -3.21
CA HIS A 95 6.83 -30.83 -2.89
C HIS A 95 7.16 -31.82 -4.03
N GLU A 96 6.92 -31.45 -5.29
CA GLU A 96 7.23 -32.25 -6.47
C GLU A 96 8.71 -32.64 -6.50
N THR A 97 9.63 -31.68 -6.40
CA THR A 97 11.07 -31.96 -6.42
C THR A 97 11.50 -32.89 -5.26
N LEU A 98 10.98 -32.67 -4.05
CA LEU A 98 11.26 -33.54 -2.92
C LEU A 98 10.66 -34.94 -3.09
N THR A 99 9.49 -35.07 -3.71
CA THR A 99 8.92 -36.38 -4.00
C THR A 99 9.74 -37.13 -5.04
N GLU A 100 10.21 -36.45 -6.09
CA GLU A 100 11.11 -37.02 -7.09
C GLU A 100 12.42 -37.50 -6.46
N GLU A 101 13.07 -36.66 -5.66
CA GLU A 101 14.31 -37.01 -4.94
C GLU A 101 14.10 -38.20 -4.00
N ASN A 102 13.03 -38.19 -3.20
CA ASN A 102 12.69 -39.31 -2.31
C ASN A 102 12.43 -40.60 -3.11
N THR A 103 11.75 -40.53 -4.25
CA THR A 103 11.52 -41.72 -5.08
C THR A 103 12.81 -42.26 -5.68
N CYS A 104 13.75 -41.39 -6.05
CA CYS A 104 15.08 -41.77 -6.53
C CYS A 104 15.87 -42.48 -5.43
N LEU A 105 15.98 -41.86 -4.24
CA LEU A 105 16.68 -42.44 -3.09
C LEU A 105 16.09 -43.80 -2.68
N ARG A 106 14.76 -43.96 -2.71
CA ARG A 106 14.09 -45.24 -2.41
C ARG A 106 14.41 -46.35 -3.42
N LYS A 107 14.69 -45.99 -4.69
CA LYS A 107 15.13 -46.95 -5.72
C LYS A 107 16.58 -47.36 -5.47
N GLU A 108 17.45 -46.40 -5.16
CA GLU A 108 18.88 -46.64 -4.90
C GLU A 108 19.15 -47.47 -3.62
N PHE A 109 18.37 -47.25 -2.55
CA PHE A 109 18.61 -47.89 -1.25
C PHE A 109 17.73 -49.13 -0.95
N GLY A 110 17.02 -49.67 -1.94
CA GLY A 110 16.42 -51.01 -1.84
C GLY A 110 15.12 -51.13 -1.02
N GLY A 111 14.00 -50.67 -1.60
CA GLY A 111 12.73 -51.41 -1.53
C GLY A 111 11.73 -51.15 -0.37
N SER A 112 10.46 -51.00 -0.78
CA SER A 112 9.22 -51.28 -0.02
C SER A 112 8.93 -50.47 1.24
N HIS A 113 8.25 -49.32 1.09
CA HIS A 113 7.13 -48.93 1.96
C HIS A 113 6.08 -48.21 1.09
N LYS A 114 4.95 -48.87 0.83
CA LYS A 114 3.79 -48.25 0.14
C LYS A 114 3.16 -47.25 1.10
N VAL A 115 3.46 -45.96 0.93
CA VAL A 115 2.69 -44.89 1.59
C VAL A 115 1.44 -44.65 0.75
N ASN A 116 0.26 -44.75 1.37
CA ASN A 116 -1.04 -44.67 0.72
C ASN A 116 -1.16 -43.49 -0.25
N ASN A 117 -1.41 -43.78 -1.54
CA ASN A 117 -1.65 -42.82 -2.63
C ASN A 117 -2.95 -42.00 -2.49
N VAL A 118 -3.70 -42.17 -1.39
CA VAL A 118 -4.97 -41.45 -1.14
C VAL A 118 -4.72 -39.97 -0.90
N SER A 119 -3.55 -39.58 -0.38
CA SER A 119 -3.22 -38.17 -0.16
C SER A 119 -2.96 -37.39 -1.45
N LEU A 120 -2.56 -38.04 -2.54
CA LEU A 120 -2.18 -37.37 -3.81
C LEU A 120 -3.41 -37.03 -4.66
N TYR A 121 -4.43 -37.90 -4.65
CA TYR A 121 -5.66 -37.72 -5.43
C TYR A 121 -6.52 -36.57 -4.89
N ILE A 122 -6.67 -36.47 -3.56
CA ILE A 122 -7.45 -35.40 -2.92
C ILE A 122 -6.79 -34.04 -3.11
N THR A 123 -5.45 -33.96 -3.11
CA THR A 123 -4.73 -32.70 -3.33
C THR A 123 -4.81 -32.18 -4.77
N HIS A 124 -5.00 -33.07 -5.76
CA HIS A 124 -5.08 -32.67 -7.16
C HIS A 124 -6.48 -32.15 -7.52
N GLU A 125 -7.54 -32.82 -7.05
CA GLU A 125 -8.93 -32.42 -7.28
C GLU A 125 -9.29 -31.08 -6.61
N VAL A 126 -8.79 -30.86 -5.39
CA VAL A 126 -8.94 -29.58 -4.68
C VAL A 126 -8.10 -28.47 -5.33
N ASN A 127 -7.04 -28.80 -6.06
CA ASN A 127 -6.21 -27.82 -6.76
C ASN A 127 -6.86 -27.27 -8.03
N ASP A 128 -7.44 -28.15 -8.86
CA ASP A 128 -8.06 -27.75 -10.13
C ASP A 128 -9.31 -26.89 -9.88
N THR A 129 -10.04 -27.16 -8.80
CA THR A 129 -11.17 -26.34 -8.32
C THR A 129 -10.74 -24.97 -7.80
N LEU A 130 -9.64 -24.87 -7.05
CA LEU A 130 -9.10 -23.58 -6.60
C LEU A 130 -8.53 -22.72 -7.75
N GLU A 131 -7.94 -23.34 -8.78
CA GLU A 131 -7.38 -22.61 -9.92
C GLU A 131 -8.49 -22.10 -10.85
N THR A 132 -9.54 -22.89 -11.07
CA THR A 132 -10.73 -22.46 -11.82
C THR A 132 -11.55 -21.40 -11.08
N ASP A 133 -11.70 -21.49 -9.76
CA ASP A 133 -12.37 -20.46 -8.95
C ASP A 133 -11.57 -19.15 -8.87
N ALA A 134 -10.24 -19.21 -8.81
CA ALA A 134 -9.39 -18.02 -8.82
C ALA A 134 -9.46 -17.28 -10.18
N ILE A 135 -9.50 -18.01 -11.29
CA ILE A 135 -9.65 -17.45 -12.64
C ILE A 135 -11.04 -16.81 -12.79
N ASN A 136 -12.10 -17.51 -12.35
CA ASN A 136 -13.48 -17.01 -12.42
C ASN A 136 -13.72 -15.78 -11.53
N GLN A 137 -13.16 -15.74 -10.32
CA GLN A 137 -13.24 -14.54 -9.47
C GLN A 137 -12.50 -13.36 -10.10
N GLN A 138 -11.31 -13.60 -10.69
CA GLN A 138 -10.55 -12.53 -11.33
C GLN A 138 -11.26 -11.94 -12.56
N ASP A 139 -12.01 -12.74 -13.32
CA ASP A 139 -12.83 -12.25 -14.45
C ASP A 139 -14.14 -11.57 -14.00
N MET A 140 -14.78 -12.06 -12.93
CA MET A 140 -15.92 -11.39 -12.30
C MET A 140 -15.55 -9.99 -11.75
N PHE A 141 -14.37 -9.85 -11.13
CA PHE A 141 -13.88 -8.56 -10.61
C PHE A 141 -13.48 -7.56 -11.71
N LYS A 142 -13.00 -8.03 -12.87
CA LYS A 142 -12.72 -7.18 -14.03
C LYS A 142 -14.01 -6.68 -14.68
N THR A 143 -15.00 -7.56 -14.85
CA THR A 143 -16.29 -7.21 -15.47
C THR A 143 -17.06 -6.18 -14.64
N SER A 144 -16.98 -6.26 -13.30
CA SER A 144 -17.60 -5.32 -12.37
C SER A 144 -16.84 -3.99 -12.17
N LEU A 145 -15.64 -3.83 -12.74
CA LEU A 145 -14.90 -2.56 -12.78
C LEU A 145 -15.13 -1.76 -14.08
N ASN A 146 -15.80 -2.36 -15.08
CA ASN A 146 -16.06 -1.77 -16.40
C ASN A 146 -17.49 -1.22 -16.58
N LEU A 147 -18.24 -1.03 -15.47
CA LEU A 147 -19.52 -0.33 -15.37
C LEU A 147 -19.39 0.84 -14.39
#